data_AF-A0A9D4DXG1-F1
#
_entry.id   AF-A0A9D4DXG1-F1
#
_cell.length_a   1.000
_cell.length_b   1.000
_cell.length_c   1.000
_cell.angle_alpha   90.00
_cell.angle_beta   90.00
_cell.angle_gamma   90.00
#
_symmetry.space_group_name_H-M   'P 1'
#
loop_
_entity.id
_entity.type
_entity.pdbx_description
1 polymer ?
#
loop_
_entity_poly.entity_id
_entity_poly.type
_entity_poly.pdbx_seq_one_letter_code
_entity_poly.pdbx_strand_id
1 'polypeptide(L)'
;MRYVRSVTRHFWEVGYRLFKGKFLRFMSGPRNTGTVVSGEAERGEYLPERSEIYFAVPSVQSLAKNKLNPVFPGVIENSIQTLSKCLKSKYVKIAVDGKKIARGKGKIAGDIDFWGYEPSHTLHEKSERYKIENIKIEELAKGLESFAEKNHTYIRRRHRHNSQCSKRFNSCFKLQDKKSQGCCRPFGLRVKEVHRSWR
;
A
#
# COMPACT_ATOMS: atom_id res chain seq x y z
N MET A 1 11.59 -47.61 10.93
CA MET A 1 10.89 -46.49 10.24
C MET A 1 11.15 -46.63 8.73
N ARG A 2 10.15 -46.85 7.86
CA ARG A 2 10.39 -47.02 6.40
C ARG A 2 10.61 -45.70 5.64
N TYR A 3 10.32 -44.55 6.23
CA TYR A 3 10.49 -43.22 5.63
C TYR A 3 11.82 -42.56 6.05
N VAL A 4 12.92 -43.30 6.06
CA VAL A 4 14.23 -42.80 6.51
C VAL A 4 14.78 -41.74 5.56
N ARG A 5 14.47 -41.84 4.26
CA ARG A 5 14.99 -40.92 3.25
C ARG A 5 14.20 -39.60 3.24
N SER A 6 14.92 -38.50 3.34
CA SER A 6 14.40 -37.13 3.32
C SER A 6 13.51 -36.87 2.10
N VAL A 7 13.88 -37.39 0.93
CA VAL A 7 13.14 -37.24 -0.33
C VAL A 7 11.74 -37.87 -0.25
N THR A 8 11.65 -39.11 0.22
CA THR A 8 10.37 -39.82 0.35
C THR A 8 9.46 -39.11 1.34
N ARG A 9 10.01 -38.61 2.45
CA ARG A 9 9.26 -37.82 3.43
C ARG A 9 8.73 -36.51 2.83
N HIS A 10 9.56 -35.78 2.09
CA HIS A 10 9.15 -34.53 1.44
C HIS A 10 8.01 -34.74 0.44
N PHE A 11 8.05 -35.82 -0.35
CA PHE A 11 6.95 -36.19 -1.25
C PHE A 11 5.61 -36.30 -0.49
N TRP A 12 5.59 -37.05 0.61
CA TRP A 12 4.37 -37.22 1.41
C TRP A 12 3.89 -35.93 2.07
N GLU A 13 4.82 -35.10 2.56
CA GLU A 13 4.50 -33.82 3.19
C GLU A 13 3.92 -32.82 2.18
N VAL A 14 4.52 -32.71 0.99
CA VAL A 14 4.04 -31.81 -0.07
C VAL A 14 2.66 -32.25 -0.55
N GLY A 15 2.49 -33.53 -0.89
CA GLY A 15 1.20 -34.04 -1.36
C GLY A 15 0.08 -33.87 -0.32
N TYR A 16 0.37 -34.16 0.95
CA TYR A 16 -0.60 -33.95 2.03
C TYR A 16 -0.91 -32.46 2.26
N ARG A 17 0.03 -31.54 2.07
CA ARG A 17 -0.27 -30.10 2.19
C ARG A 17 -1.21 -29.61 1.10
N LEU A 18 -0.98 -30.05 -0.14
CA LEU A 18 -1.75 -29.62 -1.30
C LEU A 18 -3.17 -30.19 -1.29
N PHE A 19 -3.33 -31.49 -1.01
CA PHE A 19 -4.64 -32.17 -1.14
C PHE A 19 -5.18 -32.77 0.17
N LYS A 20 -4.50 -32.56 1.31
CA LYS A 20 -4.95 -32.99 2.64
C LYS A 20 -5.27 -34.48 2.67
N GLY A 21 -6.36 -34.86 3.35
CA GLY A 21 -6.81 -36.25 3.44
C GLY A 21 -7.12 -36.89 2.08
N LYS A 22 -7.42 -36.11 1.03
CA LYS A 22 -7.67 -36.65 -0.31
C LYS A 22 -6.40 -37.26 -0.90
N PHE A 23 -5.24 -36.64 -0.69
CA PHE A 23 -3.96 -37.20 -1.11
C PHE A 23 -3.70 -38.56 -0.47
N LEU A 24 -3.86 -38.66 0.85
CA LEU A 24 -3.60 -39.92 1.56
C LEU A 24 -4.61 -41.00 1.18
N ARG A 25 -5.88 -40.62 0.95
CA ARG A 25 -6.91 -41.56 0.48
C ARG A 25 -6.59 -42.08 -0.91
N PHE A 26 -6.17 -41.21 -1.82
CA PHE A 26 -5.77 -41.59 -3.17
C PHE A 26 -4.57 -42.54 -3.14
N MET A 27 -3.52 -42.17 -2.40
CA MET A 27 -2.29 -42.96 -2.31
C MET A 27 -2.47 -44.25 -1.50
N SER A 28 -3.41 -44.31 -0.54
CA SER A 28 -3.68 -45.54 0.22
C SER A 28 -4.44 -46.58 -0.58
N GLY A 29 -4.90 -46.23 -1.78
CA GLY A 29 -5.80 -47.06 -2.55
C GLY A 29 -7.17 -47.24 -1.89
N PRO A 30 -7.99 -48.15 -2.44
CA PRO A 30 -9.24 -48.57 -1.82
C PRO A 30 -8.91 -49.18 -0.47
N ARG A 31 -9.50 -48.63 0.61
CA ARG A 31 -9.49 -49.31 1.91
C ARG A 31 -10.52 -50.43 1.87
N ASN A 32 -10.50 -51.34 2.85
CA ASN A 32 -11.47 -52.44 3.03
C ASN A 32 -12.94 -52.01 3.23
N THR A 33 -13.37 -50.86 2.71
CA THR A 33 -14.71 -50.31 2.86
C THR A 33 -15.21 -49.74 1.54
N GLY A 34 -16.11 -50.51 0.90
CA GLY A 34 -17.13 -50.07 -0.05
C GLY A 34 -16.64 -49.32 -1.28
N THR A 35 -16.49 -50.04 -2.39
CA THR A 35 -16.41 -49.45 -3.73
C THR A 35 -17.81 -49.34 -4.31
N VAL A 36 -18.25 -48.13 -4.67
CA VAL A 36 -19.44 -47.95 -5.50
C VAL A 36 -19.02 -48.24 -6.93
N VAL A 37 -19.38 -49.41 -7.43
CA VAL A 37 -19.25 -49.77 -8.85
C VAL A 37 -20.65 -49.63 -9.46
N SER A 38 -20.78 -48.82 -10.50
CA SER A 38 -22.01 -48.74 -11.30
C SER A 38 -23.30 -48.32 -10.55
N GLY A 39 -23.20 -47.47 -9.51
CA GLY A 39 -24.36 -46.95 -8.80
C GLY A 39 -24.99 -47.90 -7.78
N GLU A 40 -24.50 -49.14 -7.69
CA GLU A 40 -24.86 -50.10 -6.66
C GLU A 40 -23.77 -50.12 -5.58
N ALA A 41 -24.18 -49.91 -4.33
CA ALA A 41 -23.28 -49.90 -3.19
C ALA A 41 -23.06 -51.35 -2.73
N GLU A 42 -22.18 -52.08 -3.42
CA GLU A 42 -21.76 -53.40 -2.96
C GLU A 42 -20.67 -53.25 -1.88
N ARG A 43 -20.83 -53.95 -0.75
CA ARG A 43 -19.79 -54.07 0.28
C ARG A 43 -18.71 -55.03 -0.23
N GLY A 44 -17.95 -54.59 -1.23
CA GLY A 44 -16.77 -55.33 -1.69
C GLY A 44 -15.74 -55.39 -0.56
N GLU A 45 -15.47 -56.60 -0.05
CA GLU A 45 -14.32 -56.84 0.81
C GLU A 45 -13.05 -56.79 -0.05
N TYR A 46 -12.25 -55.74 0.15
CA TYR A 46 -10.91 -55.68 -0.45
C TYR A 46 -10.02 -56.73 0.22
N LEU A 47 -9.49 -57.66 -0.57
CA LEU A 47 -8.50 -58.65 -0.13
C LEU A 47 -7.11 -58.01 -0.16
N PRO A 48 -6.49 -57.68 1.00
CA PRO A 48 -5.20 -57.00 1.04
C PRO A 48 -4.07 -57.81 0.38
N GLU A 49 -4.20 -59.13 0.34
CA GLU A 49 -3.25 -60.04 -0.30
C GLU A 49 -3.15 -59.87 -1.82
N ARG A 50 -4.22 -59.37 -2.45
CA ARG A 50 -4.26 -59.09 -3.90
C ARG A 50 -3.80 -57.67 -4.26
N SER A 51 -3.42 -56.88 -3.25
CA SER A 51 -2.95 -55.51 -3.41
C SER A 51 -1.51 -55.48 -3.93
N GLU A 52 -1.28 -54.98 -5.13
CA GLU A 52 0.07 -54.72 -5.66
C GLU A 52 0.72 -53.44 -5.09
N ILE A 53 0.03 -52.73 -4.18
CA ILE A 53 0.55 -51.50 -3.57
C ILE A 53 1.55 -51.86 -2.45
N TYR A 54 2.84 -51.92 -2.80
CA TYR A 54 3.94 -52.24 -1.86
C TYR A 54 4.42 -51.06 -1.01
N PHE A 55 3.87 -49.86 -1.15
CA PHE A 55 4.29 -48.69 -0.37
C PHE A 55 3.32 -48.39 0.78
N ALA A 56 3.88 -48.24 1.97
CA ALA A 56 3.11 -47.78 3.13
C ALA A 56 2.79 -46.29 2.98
N VAL A 57 1.59 -45.89 3.41
CA VAL A 57 1.17 -44.48 3.48
C VAL A 57 1.35 -43.98 4.92
N PRO A 58 2.01 -42.84 5.15
CA PRO A 58 2.20 -42.29 6.49
C PRO A 58 0.88 -41.77 7.07
N SER A 59 0.74 -41.85 8.40
CA SER A 59 -0.45 -41.33 9.09
C SER A 59 -0.47 -39.80 9.10
N VAL A 60 -1.67 -39.22 9.20
CA VAL A 60 -1.86 -37.77 9.33
C VAL A 60 -1.04 -37.19 10.47
N GLN A 61 -1.00 -37.87 11.61
CA GLN A 61 -0.24 -37.44 12.79
C GLN A 61 1.26 -37.40 12.52
N SER A 62 1.78 -38.35 11.74
CA SER A 62 3.19 -38.38 11.34
C SER A 62 3.55 -37.21 10.43
N LEU A 63 2.62 -36.76 9.58
CA LEU A 63 2.83 -35.64 8.67
C LEU A 63 2.57 -34.28 9.33
N ALA A 64 1.70 -34.22 10.33
CA ALA A 64 1.32 -33.00 11.03
C ALA A 64 2.36 -32.52 12.06
N LYS A 65 3.24 -33.40 12.55
CA LYS A 65 4.24 -33.07 13.59
C LYS A 65 5.33 -32.11 13.14
N ASN A 66 5.54 -31.95 11.83
CA ASN A 66 6.51 -30.99 11.31
C ASN A 66 5.89 -29.58 11.25
N LYS A 67 6.15 -28.78 12.29
CA LYS A 67 6.05 -27.33 12.17
C LYS A 67 7.04 -26.90 11.10
N LEU A 68 6.54 -26.40 9.98
CA LEU A 68 7.38 -25.68 9.04
C LEU A 68 8.00 -24.49 9.76
N ASN A 69 9.25 -24.18 9.40
CA ASN A 69 9.74 -22.84 9.64
C ASN A 69 8.76 -21.87 8.96
N PRO A 70 8.25 -20.86 9.66
CA PRO A 70 7.37 -19.88 9.06
C PRO A 70 8.05 -19.31 7.80
N VAL A 71 7.33 -19.34 6.69
CA VAL A 71 7.77 -18.67 5.46
C VAL A 71 7.40 -17.22 5.62
N PHE A 72 8.42 -16.38 5.79
CA PHE A 72 8.21 -14.94 5.90
C PHE A 72 7.95 -14.36 4.51
N PRO A 73 7.06 -13.34 4.43
CA PRO A 73 6.87 -12.61 3.18
C PRO A 73 8.19 -11.96 2.75
N GLY A 74 8.47 -11.99 1.44
CA GLY A 74 9.70 -11.46 0.87
C GLY A 74 10.23 -12.32 -0.27
N VAL A 75 11.48 -12.06 -0.64
CA VAL A 75 12.17 -12.81 -1.69
C VAL A 75 12.58 -14.18 -1.16
N ILE A 76 12.13 -15.27 -1.80
CA ILE A 76 12.50 -16.63 -1.42
C ILE A 76 13.85 -16.99 -2.07
N GLU A 77 14.94 -16.52 -1.46
CA GLU A 77 16.31 -16.66 -1.99
C GLU A 77 16.68 -18.11 -2.31
N ASN A 78 16.31 -19.05 -1.44
CA ASN A 78 16.59 -20.48 -1.64
C ASN A 78 16.00 -21.02 -2.96
N SER A 79 14.81 -20.55 -3.34
CA SER A 79 14.18 -20.93 -4.60
C SER A 79 14.94 -20.35 -5.78
N ILE A 80 15.39 -19.09 -5.68
CA ILE A 80 16.19 -18.41 -6.71
C ILE A 80 17.53 -19.12 -6.91
N GLN A 81 18.24 -19.44 -5.83
CA GLN A 81 19.51 -20.16 -5.87
C GLN A 81 19.37 -21.57 -6.46
N THR A 82 18.24 -22.24 -6.18
CA THR A 82 17.97 -23.56 -6.76
C THR A 82 17.70 -23.46 -8.25
N LEU A 83 16.89 -22.48 -8.67
CA LEU A 83 16.61 -22.20 -10.08
C LEU A 83 17.88 -21.81 -10.85
N SER A 84 18.73 -20.96 -10.29
CA SER A 84 19.95 -20.48 -10.95
C SER A 84 20.91 -21.63 -11.27
N LYS A 85 21.07 -22.59 -10.35
CA LYS A 85 21.87 -23.81 -10.56
C LYS A 85 21.32 -24.69 -11.69
N CYS A 86 19.99 -24.81 -11.79
CA CYS A 86 19.35 -25.63 -12.81
C CYS A 86 19.36 -24.99 -14.20
N LEU A 87 19.28 -23.66 -14.30
CA LEU A 87 19.05 -22.97 -15.56
C LEU A 87 20.31 -22.72 -16.41
N LYS A 88 21.53 -22.95 -15.87
CA LYS A 88 22.82 -22.88 -16.61
C LYS A 88 22.89 -21.70 -17.59
N SER A 89 22.59 -20.49 -17.14
CA SER A 89 22.66 -19.24 -17.92
C SER A 89 21.57 -19.04 -18.99
N LYS A 90 20.47 -19.78 -18.96
CA LYS A 90 19.30 -19.49 -19.80
C LYS A 90 18.57 -18.24 -19.29
N TYR A 91 18.18 -17.37 -20.23
CA TYR A 91 17.29 -16.25 -19.94
C TYR A 91 15.90 -16.75 -19.56
N VAL A 92 15.35 -16.23 -18.47
CA VAL A 92 13.99 -16.52 -18.01
C VAL A 92 13.19 -15.23 -17.88
N LYS A 93 11.89 -15.33 -18.17
CA LYS A 93 10.94 -14.24 -17.94
C LYS A 93 10.31 -14.45 -16.56
N ILE A 94 10.33 -13.41 -15.73
CA ILE A 94 9.63 -13.40 -14.45
C ILE A 94 8.25 -12.83 -14.69
N ALA A 95 7.21 -13.60 -14.37
CA ALA A 95 5.82 -13.15 -14.38
C ALA A 95 5.36 -12.99 -12.94
N VAL A 96 4.79 -11.82 -12.62
CA VAL A 96 4.22 -11.51 -11.31
C VAL A 96 2.74 -11.25 -11.51
N ASP A 97 1.91 -12.01 -10.81
CA ASP A 97 0.47 -11.83 -10.80
C ASP A 97 -0.05 -11.68 -9.37
N GLY A 98 -1.01 -10.79 -9.20
CA GLY A 98 -1.58 -10.42 -7.92
C GLY A 98 -2.87 -11.18 -7.65
N LYS A 99 -2.91 -12.05 -6.64
CA LYS A 99 -4.17 -12.67 -6.21
C LYS A 99 -4.82 -11.87 -5.09
N LYS A 100 -6.06 -11.43 -5.31
CA LYS A 100 -6.91 -10.87 -4.24
C LYS A 100 -7.28 -11.98 -3.25
N ILE A 101 -6.87 -11.83 -2.00
CA ILE A 101 -7.21 -12.76 -0.91
C ILE A 101 -8.38 -12.15 -0.12
N ALA A 102 -9.30 -13.00 0.34
CA ALA A 102 -10.39 -12.55 1.22
C ALA A 102 -9.81 -12.03 2.54
N ARG A 103 -10.34 -10.91 3.05
CA ARG A 103 -9.95 -10.36 4.36
C ARG A 103 -10.29 -11.37 5.45
N GLY A 104 -9.27 -12.00 6.04
CA GLY A 104 -9.45 -12.91 7.15
C GLY A 104 -9.70 -12.13 8.44
N LYS A 105 -10.80 -12.43 9.15
CA LYS A 105 -10.95 -12.02 10.56
C LYS A 105 -10.06 -12.93 11.42
N GLY A 106 -8.79 -12.56 11.63
CA GLY A 106 -7.88 -13.34 12.46
C GLY A 106 -6.84 -12.49 13.18
N LYS A 107 -6.67 -12.71 14.49
CA LYS A 107 -5.70 -12.01 15.36
C LYS A 107 -4.22 -12.35 15.09
N ILE A 108 -3.89 -13.36 14.27
CA ILE A 108 -2.51 -13.91 14.15
C ILE A 108 -2.06 -14.14 12.69
N ALA A 109 -2.95 -14.04 11.70
CA ALA A 109 -2.58 -14.23 10.30
C ALA A 109 -2.98 -12.96 9.54
N GLY A 110 -2.08 -11.98 9.61
CA GLY A 110 -2.26 -10.65 9.08
C GLY A 110 -2.43 -10.63 7.57
N ASP A 111 -3.03 -9.54 7.12
CA ASP A 111 -2.98 -9.04 5.76
C ASP A 111 -1.53 -9.16 5.24
N ILE A 112 -1.30 -10.05 4.27
CA ILE A 112 -0.11 -9.96 3.45
C ILE A 112 -0.43 -8.91 2.41
N ASP A 113 -0.16 -7.65 2.75
CA ASP A 113 0.00 -6.64 1.71
C ASP A 113 1.12 -7.12 0.79
N PHE A 114 0.96 -6.93 -0.53
CA PHE A 114 2.00 -7.29 -1.51
C PHE A 114 3.37 -6.65 -1.22
N TRP A 115 3.40 -5.68 -0.31
CA TRP A 115 4.54 -4.84 0.04
C TRP A 115 5.22 -5.21 1.35
N GLY A 116 4.89 -6.37 1.93
CA GLY A 116 5.67 -6.95 3.01
C GLY A 116 5.18 -6.61 4.41
N TYR A 117 5.58 -7.48 5.33
CA TYR A 117 5.41 -7.35 6.76
C TYR A 117 6.11 -6.08 7.23
N GLU A 118 5.36 -4.99 7.44
CA GLU A 118 5.90 -3.86 8.18
C GLU A 118 5.95 -4.22 9.67
N PRO A 119 7.14 -4.27 10.28
CA PRO A 119 7.33 -4.88 11.60
C PRO A 119 6.77 -4.05 12.77
N SER A 120 6.32 -2.81 12.53
CA SER A 120 6.06 -1.86 13.60
C SER A 120 4.59 -1.57 13.87
N HIS A 121 3.70 -1.62 12.86
CA HIS A 121 2.32 -1.17 13.02
C HIS A 121 1.32 -2.06 12.30
N THR A 122 0.26 -2.45 13.02
CA THR A 122 -0.86 -3.16 12.41
C THR A 122 -1.57 -2.27 11.37
N LEU A 123 -2.22 -2.87 10.39
CA LEU A 123 -2.99 -2.12 9.38
C LEU A 123 -4.09 -1.25 10.01
N HIS A 124 -4.64 -1.70 11.14
CA HIS A 124 -5.59 -0.92 11.94
C HIS A 124 -4.93 0.34 12.54
N GLU A 125 -3.76 0.21 13.17
CA GLU A 125 -3.02 1.35 13.71
C GLU A 125 -2.64 2.36 12.62
N LYS A 126 -2.23 1.89 11.44
CA LYS A 126 -1.97 2.76 10.29
C LYS A 126 -3.22 3.49 9.82
N SER A 127 -4.34 2.77 9.70
CA SER A 127 -5.62 3.36 9.34
C SER A 127 -6.05 4.46 10.32
N GLU A 128 -5.92 4.21 11.63
CA GLU A 128 -6.25 5.21 12.65
C GLU A 128 -5.27 6.39 12.61
N ARG A 129 -3.97 6.15 12.39
CA ARG A 129 -2.98 7.21 12.20
C ARG A 129 -3.32 8.11 11.02
N TYR A 130 -3.64 7.53 9.87
CA TYR A 130 -4.01 8.29 8.67
C TYR A 130 -5.31 9.08 8.86
N LYS A 131 -6.29 8.55 9.61
CA LYS A 131 -7.48 9.32 9.98
C LYS A 131 -7.12 10.56 10.80
N ILE A 132 -6.25 10.40 11.80
CA ILE A 132 -5.80 11.51 12.64
C ILE A 132 -5.00 12.53 11.82
N GLU A 133 -4.11 12.08 10.94
CA GLU A 133 -3.33 12.95 10.06
C GLU A 133 -4.23 13.72 9.08
N ASN A 134 -5.23 13.06 8.49
CA ASN A 134 -6.20 13.72 7.62
C ASN A 134 -7.01 14.80 8.35
N ILE A 135 -7.45 14.54 9.58
CA ILE A 135 -8.14 15.55 10.41
C ILE A 135 -7.25 16.78 10.60
N LYS A 136 -5.96 16.58 10.93
CA LYS A 136 -5.01 17.69 11.10
C LYS A 136 -4.80 18.49 9.81
N ILE A 137 -4.73 17.81 8.67
CA ILE A 137 -4.59 18.46 7.37
C ILE A 137 -5.84 19.32 7.06
N GLU A 138 -7.03 18.80 7.34
CA GLU A 138 -8.28 19.55 7.17
C GLU A 138 -8.37 20.78 8.07
N GLU A 139 -7.91 20.68 9.33
CA GLU A 139 -7.84 21.82 10.25
C GLU A 139 -6.88 22.90 9.77
N LEU A 140 -5.69 22.50 9.28
CA LEU A 140 -4.71 23.42 8.70
C LEU A 140 -5.25 24.11 7.44
N ALA A 141 -5.96 23.37 6.58
CA ALA A 141 -6.58 23.91 5.37
C ALA A 141 -7.62 25.00 5.73
N LYS A 142 -8.52 24.73 6.68
CA LYS A 142 -9.49 25.73 7.17
C LYS A 142 -8.80 26.96 7.79
N GLY A 143 -7.71 26.74 8.53
CA GLY A 143 -6.90 27.83 9.09
C GLY A 143 -6.33 28.74 8.00
N LEU A 144 -5.75 28.15 6.94
CA LEU A 144 -5.20 28.87 5.80
C LEU A 144 -6.27 29.66 5.02
N GLU A 145 -7.45 29.07 4.81
CA GLU A 145 -8.58 29.76 4.16
C GLU A 145 -9.00 31.00 4.95
N SER A 146 -9.17 30.88 6.28
CA SER A 146 -9.53 32.00 7.14
C SER A 146 -8.47 33.12 7.14
N PHE A 147 -7.19 32.74 7.02
CA PHE A 147 -6.08 33.69 6.93
C PHE A 147 -6.07 34.42 5.58
N ALA A 148 -6.32 33.69 4.49
CA ALA A 148 -6.44 34.25 3.14
C ALA A 148 -7.58 35.28 3.06
N GLU A 149 -8.74 35.00 3.66
CA GLU A 149 -9.87 35.94 3.73
C GLU A 149 -9.54 37.22 4.50
N LYS A 150 -8.87 37.10 5.65
CA LYS A 150 -8.41 38.25 6.44
C LYS A 150 -7.40 39.11 5.67
N ASN A 151 -6.49 38.49 4.94
CA ASN A 151 -5.54 39.22 4.09
C ASN A 151 -6.24 39.92 2.92
N HIS A 152 -7.19 39.25 2.26
CA HIS A 152 -7.96 39.86 1.18
C HIS A 152 -8.76 41.09 1.66
N THR A 153 -9.39 41.00 2.82
CA THR A 153 -10.13 42.13 3.41
C THR A 153 -9.20 43.27 3.82
N TYR A 154 -8.02 42.97 4.38
CA TYR A 154 -6.99 43.95 4.69
C TYR A 154 -6.49 44.69 3.42
N ILE A 155 -6.14 43.95 2.37
CA ILE A 155 -5.70 44.50 1.07
C ILE A 155 -6.78 45.41 0.48
N ARG A 156 -8.06 44.98 0.49
CA ARG A 156 -9.19 45.79 0.03
C ARG A 156 -9.35 47.09 0.83
N ARG A 157 -9.20 47.06 2.16
CA ARG A 157 -9.25 48.26 3.01
C ARG A 157 -8.13 49.23 2.67
N ARG A 158 -6.90 48.73 2.49
CA ARG A 158 -5.74 49.54 2.11
C ARG A 158 -5.93 50.21 0.75
N HIS A 159 -6.46 49.50 -0.25
CA HIS A 159 -6.78 50.09 -1.55
C HIS A 159 -7.84 51.19 -1.46
N ARG A 160 -8.91 51.00 -0.67
CA ARG A 160 -9.93 52.05 -0.46
C ARG A 160 -9.33 53.29 0.19
N HIS A 161 -8.52 53.11 1.23
CA HIS A 161 -7.84 54.21 1.93
C HIS A 161 -6.92 54.99 0.99
N ASN A 162 -6.08 54.29 0.21
CA ASN A 162 -5.18 54.92 -0.75
C ASN A 162 -5.94 55.69 -1.84
N SER A 163 -7.03 55.12 -2.38
CA SER A 163 -7.90 55.81 -3.34
C SER A 163 -8.53 57.08 -2.74
N GLN A 164 -8.96 57.04 -1.47
CA GLN A 164 -9.56 58.19 -0.80
C GLN A 164 -8.53 59.29 -0.51
N CYS A 165 -7.32 58.92 -0.09
CA CYS A 165 -6.21 59.86 0.06
C CYS A 165 -5.82 60.52 -1.27
N SER A 166 -5.74 59.75 -2.36
CA SER A 166 -5.46 60.29 -3.70
C SER A 166 -6.52 61.30 -4.16
N LYS A 167 -7.81 61.00 -3.94
CA LYS A 167 -8.91 61.94 -4.22
C LYS A 167 -8.80 63.24 -3.42
N ARG A 168 -8.49 63.15 -2.12
CA ARG A 168 -8.28 64.33 -1.25
C ARG A 168 -7.07 65.17 -1.67
N PHE A 169 -5.97 64.51 -2.02
CA PHE A 169 -4.77 65.19 -2.49
C PHE A 169 -5.04 65.96 -3.79
N ASN A 170 -5.69 65.32 -4.76
CA ASN A 170 -6.09 65.96 -6.02
C ASN A 170 -7.09 67.11 -5.83
N SER A 171 -7.99 67.04 -4.84
CA SER A 171 -8.88 68.17 -4.53
C SER A 171 -8.15 69.35 -3.90
N CYS A 172 -7.16 69.11 -3.03
CA CYS A 172 -6.34 70.18 -2.45
C CYS A 172 -5.49 70.88 -3.52
N PHE A 173 -4.93 70.12 -4.46
CA PHE A 173 -4.15 70.68 -5.57
C PHE A 173 -4.99 71.62 -6.46
N LYS A 174 -6.22 71.20 -6.81
CA LYS A 174 -7.17 72.04 -7.57
C LYS A 174 -7.60 73.32 -6.82
N LEU A 175 -7.53 73.35 -5.49
CA LEU A 175 -7.84 74.53 -4.70
C LEU A 175 -6.65 75.51 -4.61
N GLN A 176 -5.42 75.01 -4.71
CA GLN A 176 -4.22 75.86 -4.77
C GLN A 176 -4.08 76.54 -6.14
N ASP A 177 -4.37 75.83 -7.23
CA ASP A 177 -4.36 76.42 -8.59
C ASP A 177 -5.39 77.54 -8.79
N LYS A 178 -6.51 77.51 -8.05
CA LYS A 178 -7.51 78.59 -8.06
C LYS A 178 -7.11 79.81 -7.21
N LYS A 179 -6.23 79.64 -6.23
CA LYS A 179 -5.70 80.77 -5.41
C LYS A 179 -4.47 81.42 -6.05
N SER A 180 -3.73 80.71 -6.91
CA SER A 180 -2.57 81.26 -7.63
C SER A 180 -2.92 82.05 -8.89
N GLN A 181 -4.15 81.96 -9.42
CA GLN A 181 -4.62 82.80 -10.52
C GLN A 181 -4.97 84.26 -10.12
N GLY A 182 -4.87 84.61 -8.84
CA GLY A 182 -5.19 85.95 -8.33
C GLY A 182 -3.99 86.86 -8.01
N CYS A 183 -2.77 86.35 -7.90
CA CYS A 183 -1.62 87.17 -7.51
C CYS A 183 -0.28 86.66 -8.09
N CYS A 184 0.31 87.51 -8.93
CA CYS A 184 1.74 87.71 -9.18
C CYS A 184 2.48 86.83 -10.22
N ARG A 185 2.83 87.53 -11.31
CA ARG A 185 4.13 87.63 -12.04
C ARG A 185 5.08 86.43 -12.07
N PRO A 186 5.73 86.17 -13.24
CA PRO A 186 6.64 85.06 -13.41
C PRO A 186 7.97 85.31 -12.71
N PHE A 187 8.26 84.57 -11.65
CA PHE A 187 9.64 84.36 -11.20
C PHE A 187 10.09 82.98 -11.66
N GLY A 188 11.04 82.98 -12.59
CA GLY A 188 11.67 81.77 -13.10
C GLY A 188 12.47 81.08 -12.01
N LEU A 189 12.07 79.86 -11.67
CA LEU A 189 12.87 78.93 -10.90
C LEU A 189 13.19 77.73 -11.78
N ARG A 190 14.47 77.64 -12.19
CA ARG A 190 15.05 76.47 -12.85
C ARG A 190 14.96 75.28 -11.90
N VAL A 191 14.22 74.25 -12.31
CA VAL A 191 14.27 72.94 -11.68
C VAL A 191 15.56 72.27 -12.14
N LYS A 192 16.48 71.99 -11.21
CA LYS A 192 17.62 71.12 -11.44
C LYS A 192 17.12 69.68 -11.51
N GLU A 193 17.33 69.02 -12.65
CA GLU A 193 17.18 67.58 -12.81
C GLU A 193 18.15 66.86 -11.86
N VAL A 194 17.61 66.03 -10.98
CA VAL A 194 18.38 65.09 -10.16
C VAL A 194 18.20 63.71 -10.79
N HIS A 195 19.16 63.31 -11.61
CA HIS A 195 19.33 61.92 -12.04
C HIS A 195 19.65 61.06 -10.80
N ARG A 196 18.76 60.12 -10.45
CA ARG A 196 19.08 59.01 -9.54
C ARG A 196 19.37 57.76 -10.37
N SER A 197 20.64 57.38 -10.43
CA SER A 197 21.06 56.06 -10.90
C SER A 197 20.69 55.01 -9.84
N TRP A 198 20.00 53.96 -10.24
CA TRP A 198 19.86 52.75 -9.45
C TRP A 198 21.03 51.82 -9.79
N ARG A 199 21.79 51.42 -8.77
CA ARG A 199 22.56 50.17 -8.77
C ARG A 199 21.81 49.17 -7.90
#